data_AF-A0A0E0B7Z9-F1
#
_entry.id   AF-A0A0E0B7Z9-F1
#
_cell.length_a   1.000
_cell.length_b   1.000
_cell.length_c   1.000
_cell.angle_alpha   90.00
_cell.angle_beta   90.00
_cell.angle_gamma   90.00
#
_symmetry.space_group_name_H-M   'P 1'
#
loop_
_entity.id
_entity.type
_entity.pdbx_description
1 polymer ?
#
loop_
_entity_poly.entity_id
_entity_poly.type
_entity_poly.pdbx_seq_one_letter_code
_entity_poly.pdbx_strand_id
1 'polypeptide(L)'
;MSEEETLHHHHHHRRLPSTAPSPSPLDDDDLLQEILLRLPPDASTLPTASAVCKRWRRLAFEPGFRRRFVARHEPPFLGFFFPYDFDPVFSFNAGFRSTTAQHHLPAHRFLPEREIGLRWEIVNCCKGLALFRITFRGGCKCKEFMVVDPISGDRRLLPFPLVDGKFLSATVVPAAADRRSFRVVAVFAERNTFTSVFASVYSSDAGVWSDYVSRLSLPWEVWVLRPSVLAGNAVHWFLDGYNVLMFDLESQKLGFSELPLDAKDDEDFPHRCRCQIIPAGDGRLGLAVIVGSTMQLWEREIGDGSDATWLLRRTLQLNFLPLEAEGRKLIVGVAEENSSILLWTRVGLFMVHLKFLQVRKVYGEISVDNYYPYSSF
;
A
#
# COMPACT_ATOMS: atom_id res chain seq x y z
N MET A 1 52.99 86.29 -1.51
CA MET A 1 52.53 86.66 -2.87
C MET A 1 52.62 85.39 -3.68
N SER A 2 51.66 84.46 -3.58
CA SER A 2 50.24 84.60 -4.02
C SER A 2 50.25 84.96 -5.50
N GLU A 3 49.74 84.16 -6.45
CA GLU A 3 48.55 83.32 -6.50
C GLU A 3 48.74 82.21 -7.55
N GLU A 4 48.15 81.03 -7.37
CA GLU A 4 47.87 80.13 -8.50
C GLU A 4 46.47 79.53 -8.31
N GLU A 5 45.56 79.92 -9.19
CA GLU A 5 44.14 79.59 -9.21
C GLU A 5 43.91 78.08 -9.39
N THR A 6 43.15 77.48 -8.49
CA THR A 6 42.76 76.07 -8.56
C THR A 6 41.39 75.94 -9.24
N LEU A 7 41.35 75.29 -10.40
CA LEU A 7 40.14 74.97 -11.15
C LEU A 7 39.17 74.07 -10.35
N HIS A 8 37.90 74.48 -10.28
CA HIS A 8 36.79 73.64 -9.86
C HIS A 8 36.27 72.78 -11.03
N HIS A 9 36.30 71.45 -10.87
CA HIS A 9 35.55 70.53 -11.71
C HIS A 9 34.43 69.87 -10.89
N HIS A 10 33.19 70.27 -11.18
CA HIS A 10 31.98 69.64 -10.66
C HIS A 10 31.75 68.31 -11.38
N HIS A 11 32.08 67.19 -10.73
CA HIS A 11 31.64 65.87 -11.18
C HIS A 11 30.22 65.58 -10.68
N HIS A 12 29.24 65.74 -11.56
CA HIS A 12 27.92 65.14 -11.38
C HIS A 12 28.06 63.60 -11.48
N HIS A 13 28.11 62.93 -10.34
CA HIS A 13 27.89 61.48 -10.28
C HIS A 13 26.44 61.16 -10.62
N ARG A 14 26.20 60.75 -11.87
CA ARG A 14 24.96 60.14 -12.33
C ARG A 14 24.80 58.80 -11.60
N ARG A 15 23.94 58.73 -10.58
CA ARG A 15 23.53 57.45 -9.97
C ARG A 15 22.87 56.59 -11.03
N LEU A 16 23.53 55.52 -11.44
CA LEU A 16 22.89 54.42 -12.15
C LEU A 16 21.82 53.79 -11.23
N PRO A 17 20.70 53.31 -11.76
CA PRO A 17 19.72 52.58 -10.96
C PRO A 17 20.40 51.35 -10.38
N SER A 18 20.35 51.21 -9.05
CA SER A 18 20.77 49.97 -8.39
C SER A 18 19.88 48.84 -8.91
N THR A 19 20.46 47.88 -9.61
CA THR A 19 19.78 46.62 -9.94
C THR A 19 19.34 46.00 -8.63
N ALA A 20 18.03 45.77 -8.45
CA ALA A 20 17.52 45.06 -7.29
C ALA A 20 18.19 43.66 -7.23
N PRO A 21 18.62 43.18 -6.05
CA PRO A 21 19.18 41.85 -5.94
C PRO A 21 18.15 40.82 -6.41
N SER A 22 18.58 39.91 -7.27
CA SER A 22 17.78 38.76 -7.68
C SER A 22 17.30 38.03 -6.42
N PRO A 23 15.99 37.71 -6.29
CA PRO A 23 15.50 37.00 -5.11
C PRO A 23 16.25 35.68 -4.95
N SER A 24 16.57 35.32 -3.69
CA SER A 24 17.14 34.01 -3.38
C SER A 24 16.21 32.91 -3.93
N PRO A 25 16.72 31.75 -4.36
CA PRO A 25 15.87 30.61 -4.70
C PRO A 25 14.92 30.18 -3.57
N LEU A 26 15.25 30.52 -2.32
CA LEU A 26 14.40 30.29 -1.14
C LEU A 26 13.35 31.40 -0.93
N ASP A 27 13.54 32.53 -1.61
CA ASP A 27 12.64 33.69 -1.59
C ASP A 27 11.62 33.64 -2.74
N ASP A 28 11.72 32.67 -3.65
CA ASP A 28 10.79 32.38 -4.73
C ASP A 28 9.94 31.14 -4.41
N ASP A 29 8.61 31.25 -4.48
CA ASP A 29 7.70 30.15 -4.13
C ASP A 29 7.81 28.97 -5.11
N ASP A 30 8.03 29.23 -6.40
CA ASP A 30 8.12 28.20 -7.43
C ASP A 30 9.43 27.41 -7.28
N LEU A 31 10.56 28.11 -7.08
CA LEU A 31 11.85 27.47 -6.84
C LEU A 31 11.87 26.70 -5.53
N LEU A 32 11.27 27.23 -4.47
CA LEU A 32 11.16 26.53 -3.19
C LEU A 32 10.29 25.26 -3.31
N GLN A 33 9.17 25.33 -4.03
CA GLN A 33 8.37 24.13 -4.32
C GLN A 33 9.17 23.10 -5.11
N GLU A 34 9.95 23.50 -6.11
CA GLU A 34 10.84 22.59 -6.86
C GLU A 34 11.93 21.95 -6.00
N ILE A 35 12.49 22.69 -5.03
CA ILE A 35 13.44 22.14 -4.05
C ILE A 35 12.75 21.09 -3.18
N LEU A 36 11.58 21.41 -2.61
CA LEU A 36 10.84 20.50 -1.74
C LEU A 36 10.38 19.23 -2.49
N LEU A 37 10.05 19.34 -3.79
CA LEU A 37 9.70 18.19 -4.64
C LEU A 37 10.86 17.23 -4.87
N ARG A 38 12.12 17.69 -4.73
CA ARG A 38 13.32 16.86 -4.92
C ARG A 38 13.78 16.18 -3.63
N LEU A 39 13.23 16.56 -2.47
CA LEU A 39 13.57 15.92 -1.21
C LEU A 39 13.08 14.46 -1.18
N PRO A 40 13.75 13.56 -0.45
CA PRO A 40 13.28 12.20 -0.24
C PRO A 40 11.87 12.17 0.34
N PRO A 41 10.99 11.25 -0.08
CA PRO A 41 9.61 11.18 0.39
C PRO A 41 9.47 10.49 1.75
N ASP A 42 10.40 10.74 2.68
CA ASP A 42 10.30 10.23 4.03
C ASP A 42 9.09 10.84 4.73
N ALA A 43 8.46 10.07 5.62
CA ALA A 43 7.29 10.51 6.39
C ALA A 43 7.53 11.80 7.20
N SER A 44 8.79 12.12 7.49
CA SER A 44 9.20 13.32 8.22
C SER A 44 9.51 14.52 7.31
N THR A 45 9.65 14.35 5.99
CA THR A 45 10.12 15.41 5.08
C THR A 45 9.19 16.63 5.08
N LEU A 46 7.92 16.44 4.75
CA LEU A 46 6.95 17.55 4.71
C LEU A 46 6.66 18.14 6.10
N PRO A 47 6.52 17.35 7.19
CA PRO A 47 6.43 17.89 8.54
C PRO A 47 7.64 18.75 8.94
N THR A 48 8.86 18.30 8.60
CA THR A 48 10.10 19.02 8.92
C THR A 48 10.20 20.31 8.11
N ALA A 49 9.90 20.27 6.81
CA ALA A 49 9.83 21.46 5.97
C ALA A 49 8.81 22.49 6.53
N SER A 50 7.65 21.99 6.99
CA SER A 50 6.59 22.82 7.56
C SER A 50 6.91 23.43 8.92
N ALA A 51 7.94 22.94 9.59
CA ALA A 51 8.43 23.47 10.85
C ALA A 51 9.39 24.66 10.66
N VAL A 52 9.97 24.84 9.47
CA VAL A 52 10.96 25.90 9.18
C VAL A 52 10.33 27.30 9.34
N CYS A 53 9.24 27.57 8.63
CA CYS A 53 8.50 28.83 8.76
C CYS A 53 7.07 28.72 8.22
N LYS A 54 6.24 29.76 8.46
CA LYS A 54 4.84 29.82 7.98
C LYS A 54 4.73 29.67 6.46
N ARG A 55 5.69 30.22 5.71
CA ARG A 55 5.74 30.15 4.25
C ARG A 55 5.95 28.72 3.77
N TRP A 56 6.96 28.02 4.28
CA TRP A 56 7.22 26.62 3.94
C TRP A 56 6.04 25.72 4.31
N ARG A 57 5.43 25.94 5.49
CA ARG A 57 4.20 25.25 5.88
C ARG A 57 3.08 25.44 4.87
N ARG A 58 2.84 26.67 4.41
CA ARG A 58 1.81 26.96 3.41
C ARG A 58 2.05 26.17 2.12
N LEU A 59 3.28 26.18 1.61
CA LEU A 59 3.63 25.48 0.36
C LEU A 59 3.56 23.96 0.52
N ALA A 60 4.10 23.41 1.62
CA ALA A 60 4.12 21.97 1.87
C ALA A 60 2.71 21.36 2.01
N PHE A 61 1.75 22.13 2.53
CA PHE A 61 0.35 21.71 2.65
C PHE A 61 -0.56 22.24 1.53
N GLU A 62 -0.01 22.93 0.53
CA GLU A 62 -0.80 23.40 -0.61
C GLU A 62 -1.31 22.21 -1.44
N PRO A 63 -2.61 22.17 -1.82
CA PRO A 63 -3.16 21.06 -2.58
C PRO A 63 -2.42 20.77 -3.88
N GLY A 64 -2.01 21.81 -4.61
CA GLY A 64 -1.27 21.69 -5.86
C GLY A 64 0.11 21.05 -5.67
N PHE A 65 0.88 21.53 -4.70
CA PHE A 65 2.17 20.96 -4.34
C PHE A 65 2.04 19.50 -3.90
N ARG A 66 1.10 19.17 -3.01
CA ARG A 66 0.90 17.78 -2.54
C ARG A 66 0.59 16.83 -3.69
N ARG A 67 -0.26 17.23 -4.64
CA ARG A 67 -0.53 16.41 -5.83
C ARG A 67 0.75 16.13 -6.63
N ARG A 68 1.60 17.15 -6.85
CA ARG A 68 2.88 16.97 -7.56
C ARG A 68 3.86 16.12 -6.77
N PHE A 69 3.91 16.27 -5.44
CA PHE A 69 4.77 15.47 -4.57
C PHE A 69 4.37 14.00 -4.61
N VAL A 70 3.09 13.70 -4.46
CA VAL A 70 2.52 12.34 -4.56
C VAL A 70 2.71 11.76 -5.96
N ALA A 71 2.58 12.56 -7.03
CA ALA A 71 2.80 12.08 -8.39
C ALA A 71 4.27 11.76 -8.68
N ARG A 72 5.21 12.39 -7.96
CA ARG A 72 6.65 12.21 -8.15
C ARG A 72 7.24 11.08 -7.31
N HIS A 73 6.62 10.77 -6.19
CA HIS A 73 7.17 9.88 -5.18
C HIS A 73 6.26 8.69 -4.91
N GLU A 74 6.86 7.57 -4.48
CA GLU A 74 6.12 6.50 -3.83
C GLU A 74 5.86 6.89 -2.35
N PRO A 75 4.68 6.60 -1.78
CA PRO A 75 4.40 6.91 -0.39
C PRO A 75 5.37 6.17 0.53
N PRO A 76 5.83 6.78 1.63
CA PRO A 76 6.76 6.10 2.53
C PRO A 76 6.08 4.91 3.21
N PHE A 77 6.81 3.80 3.29
CA PHE A 77 6.42 2.65 4.08
C PHE A 77 6.58 2.95 5.58
N LEU A 78 5.46 2.94 6.30
CA LEU A 78 5.40 3.31 7.70
C LEU A 78 5.47 2.11 8.63
N GLY A 79 5.01 0.94 8.17
CA GLY A 79 4.92 -0.26 8.99
C GLY A 79 3.95 -1.26 8.41
N PHE A 80 3.48 -2.18 9.24
CA PHE A 80 2.56 -3.22 8.81
C PHE A 80 1.65 -3.67 9.95
N PHE A 81 0.44 -4.07 9.59
CA PHE A 81 -0.46 -4.78 10.50
C PHE A 81 -0.25 -6.29 10.40
N PHE A 82 -0.47 -7.00 11.49
CA PHE A 82 -0.49 -8.46 11.52
C PHE A 82 -1.30 -8.97 12.72
N PRO A 83 -1.86 -10.19 12.65
CA PRO A 83 -2.51 -10.81 13.81
C PRO A 83 -1.47 -11.26 14.83
N TYR A 84 -1.69 -10.94 16.11
CA TYR A 84 -0.91 -11.41 17.24
C TYR A 84 -1.87 -11.76 18.38
N ASP A 85 -1.83 -13.00 18.88
CA ASP A 85 -2.74 -13.50 19.93
C ASP A 85 -4.23 -13.17 19.67
N PHE A 86 -4.67 -13.39 18.43
CA PHE A 86 -6.04 -13.13 17.94
C PHE A 86 -6.47 -11.66 17.84
N ASP A 87 -5.56 -10.71 18.04
CA ASP A 87 -5.81 -9.28 17.90
C ASP A 87 -4.85 -8.64 16.87
N PRO A 88 -5.26 -7.57 16.16
CA PRO A 88 -4.38 -6.89 15.22
C PRO A 88 -3.35 -6.04 15.98
N VAL A 89 -2.10 -6.09 15.53
CA VAL A 89 -1.00 -5.26 16.03
C VAL A 89 -0.40 -4.48 14.87
N PHE A 90 0.06 -3.25 15.13
CA PHE A 90 0.83 -2.46 14.18
C PHE A 90 2.29 -2.42 14.62
N SER A 91 3.20 -2.77 13.71
CA SER A 91 4.64 -2.60 13.90
C SER A 91 5.15 -1.47 13.01
N PHE A 92 5.80 -0.48 13.61
CA PHE A 92 6.46 0.58 12.86
C PHE A 92 7.72 0.06 12.18
N ASN A 93 7.98 0.59 11.00
CA ASN A 93 9.26 0.42 10.35
C ASN A 93 10.36 1.11 11.17
N ALA A 94 11.47 0.42 11.44
CA ALA A 94 12.56 0.89 12.31
C ALA A 94 13.21 2.22 11.87
N GLY A 95 13.02 2.65 10.61
CA GLY A 95 13.46 3.96 10.13
C GLY A 95 12.61 5.16 10.60
N PHE A 96 11.42 4.91 11.16
CA PHE A 96 10.58 5.96 11.76
C PHE A 96 11.10 6.25 13.17
N ARG A 97 12.04 7.21 13.29
CA ARG A 97 12.60 7.75 14.55
C ARG A 97 12.44 6.80 15.76
N SER A 98 13.23 5.74 15.84
CA SER A 98 13.28 4.94 17.08
C SER A 98 14.70 4.72 17.55
N THR A 99 14.98 5.37 18.68
CA THR A 99 15.79 4.86 19.79
C THR A 99 15.47 3.39 20.04
N THR A 100 16.29 2.47 19.51
CA THR A 100 16.63 1.12 20.01
C THR A 100 15.55 0.14 20.50
N ALA A 101 14.26 0.46 20.51
CA ALA A 101 13.17 -0.43 20.88
C ALA A 101 12.15 -0.54 19.73
N GLN A 102 11.85 -1.78 19.32
CA GLN A 102 10.73 -2.09 18.44
C GLN A 102 9.44 -1.77 19.21
N HIS A 103 8.77 -0.66 18.87
CA HIS A 103 7.53 -0.29 19.50
C HIS A 103 6.35 -1.01 18.84
N HIS A 104 5.87 -2.05 19.50
CA HIS A 104 4.53 -2.59 19.24
C HIS A 104 3.51 -1.57 19.73
N LEU A 105 2.77 -0.97 18.80
CA LEU A 105 1.51 -0.32 19.17
C LEU A 105 0.39 -1.33 18.94
N PRO A 106 -0.35 -1.71 19.98
CA PRO A 106 -1.52 -2.52 19.74
C PRO A 106 -2.50 -1.69 18.90
N ALA A 107 -3.21 -2.33 17.97
CA ALA A 107 -4.07 -1.60 17.04
C ALA A 107 -5.21 -0.84 17.74
N HIS A 108 -5.47 -1.09 19.04
CA HIS A 108 -6.45 -0.31 19.83
C HIS A 108 -6.20 1.21 19.77
N ARG A 109 -4.98 1.67 19.47
CA ARG A 109 -4.75 3.12 19.29
C ARG A 109 -5.48 3.68 18.07
N PHE A 110 -5.69 2.84 17.06
CA PHE A 110 -6.41 3.13 15.81
C PHE A 110 -7.87 2.66 15.85
N LEU A 111 -8.23 1.78 16.78
CA LEU A 111 -9.56 1.18 16.91
C LEU A 111 -10.32 1.78 18.10
N PRO A 112 -11.66 1.78 18.12
CA PRO A 112 -12.40 2.18 19.31
C PRO A 112 -12.15 1.21 20.47
N GLU A 113 -12.55 1.62 21.67
CA GLU A 113 -12.41 0.80 22.86
C GLU A 113 -13.10 -0.56 22.66
N ARG A 114 -12.42 -1.62 23.10
CA ARG A 114 -12.82 -2.99 22.77
C ARG A 114 -14.09 -3.34 23.55
N GLU A 115 -15.22 -3.40 22.86
CA GLU A 115 -16.43 -3.98 23.43
C GLU A 115 -16.20 -5.45 23.81
N ILE A 116 -16.64 -5.82 25.02
CA ILE A 116 -16.57 -7.20 25.51
C ILE A 116 -17.35 -8.10 24.55
N GLY A 117 -16.73 -9.20 24.12
CA GLY A 117 -17.35 -10.13 23.19
C GLY A 117 -17.13 -9.80 21.71
N LEU A 118 -16.39 -8.74 21.36
CA LEU A 118 -15.97 -8.49 19.98
C LEU A 118 -14.49 -8.82 19.74
N ARG A 119 -14.19 -9.18 18.49
CA ARG A 119 -12.85 -9.39 17.94
C ARG A 119 -12.69 -8.52 16.68
N TRP A 120 -11.47 -8.02 16.51
CA TRP A 120 -11.06 -7.21 15.37
C TRP A 120 -10.10 -8.02 14.54
N GLU A 121 -10.24 -7.97 13.22
CA GLU A 121 -9.36 -8.69 12.30
C GLU A 121 -9.02 -7.76 11.15
N ILE A 122 -7.73 -7.56 10.89
CA ILE A 122 -7.29 -6.82 9.72
C ILE A 122 -7.59 -7.64 8.45
N VAL A 123 -8.14 -6.99 7.42
CA VAL A 123 -8.52 -7.62 6.16
C VAL A 123 -7.71 -7.09 4.99
N ASN A 124 -7.44 -5.79 4.96
CA ASN A 124 -6.73 -5.15 3.86
C ASN A 124 -6.12 -3.81 4.30
N CYS A 125 -5.00 -3.43 3.67
CA CYS A 125 -4.46 -2.07 3.69
C CYS A 125 -4.25 -1.64 2.25
N CYS A 126 -4.79 -0.48 1.85
CA CYS A 126 -4.67 0.01 0.49
C CYS A 126 -4.74 1.55 0.47
N LYS A 127 -3.76 2.17 -0.19
CA LYS A 127 -3.66 3.62 -0.45
C LYS A 127 -3.85 4.48 0.80
N GLY A 128 -3.21 4.07 1.90
CA GLY A 128 -3.25 4.76 3.19
C GLY A 128 -4.48 4.50 4.06
N LEU A 129 -5.40 3.62 3.65
CA LEU A 129 -6.52 3.16 4.48
C LEU A 129 -6.32 1.71 4.94
N ALA A 130 -6.78 1.41 6.15
CA ALA A 130 -6.82 0.06 6.71
C ALA A 130 -8.29 -0.37 6.91
N LEU A 131 -8.61 -1.61 6.50
CA LEU A 131 -9.93 -2.21 6.63
C LEU A 131 -9.90 -3.33 7.67
N PHE A 132 -10.74 -3.19 8.69
CA PHE A 132 -10.94 -4.18 9.73
C PHE A 132 -12.33 -4.79 9.66
N ARG A 133 -12.41 -6.08 9.97
CA ARG A 133 -13.64 -6.84 10.19
C ARG A 133 -13.88 -6.97 11.70
N ILE A 134 -15.11 -6.71 12.12
CA ILE A 134 -15.53 -6.84 13.51
C ILE A 134 -16.42 -8.08 13.62
N THR A 135 -16.03 -9.04 14.45
CA THR A 135 -16.73 -10.32 14.64
C THR A 135 -17.08 -10.53 16.11
N PHE A 136 -18.09 -11.37 16.38
CA PHE A 136 -18.38 -11.82 17.73
C PHE A 136 -17.36 -12.89 18.17
N ARG A 137 -16.89 -12.83 19.41
CA ARG A 137 -16.01 -13.84 20.00
C ARG A 137 -16.69 -15.20 19.98
N GLY A 138 -15.98 -16.22 19.50
CA GLY A 138 -16.48 -17.59 19.43
C GLY A 138 -17.37 -17.90 18.22
N GLY A 139 -17.52 -16.97 17.27
CA GLY A 139 -18.33 -17.19 16.07
C GLY A 139 -17.68 -16.69 14.78
N CYS A 140 -18.22 -17.14 13.64
CA CYS A 140 -17.85 -16.67 12.30
C CYS A 140 -18.75 -15.53 11.78
N LYS A 141 -19.66 -15.01 12.62
CA LYS A 141 -20.60 -13.95 12.22
C LYS A 141 -19.93 -12.59 12.34
N CYS A 142 -19.90 -11.87 11.22
CA CYS A 142 -19.41 -10.52 11.14
C CYS A 142 -20.52 -9.56 11.58
N LYS A 143 -20.19 -8.62 12.45
CA LYS A 143 -21.08 -7.54 12.89
C LYS A 143 -21.02 -6.40 11.87
N GLU A 144 -19.81 -5.89 11.65
CA GLU A 144 -19.53 -4.65 10.92
C GLU A 144 -18.14 -4.69 10.27
N PHE A 145 -17.88 -3.76 9.36
CA PHE A 145 -16.53 -3.37 8.96
C PHE A 145 -16.17 -2.00 9.55
N MET A 146 -14.87 -1.75 9.66
CA MET A 146 -14.32 -0.45 10.02
C MET A 146 -13.22 -0.07 9.04
N VAL A 147 -13.38 1.07 8.39
CA VAL A 147 -12.29 1.71 7.64
C VAL A 147 -11.62 2.73 8.52
N VAL A 148 -10.29 2.70 8.57
CA VAL A 148 -9.47 3.57 9.41
C VAL A 148 -8.40 4.23 8.55
N ASP A 149 -8.17 5.51 8.76
CA ASP A 149 -6.94 6.20 8.38
C ASP A 149 -6.04 6.30 9.62
N PRO A 150 -5.01 5.45 9.76
CA PRO A 150 -4.09 5.48 10.89
C PRO A 150 -3.38 6.82 11.12
N ILE A 151 -3.23 7.67 10.10
CA ILE A 151 -2.48 8.93 10.19
C ILE A 151 -3.36 10.05 10.72
N SER A 152 -4.54 10.24 10.14
CA SER A 152 -5.49 11.25 10.62
C SER A 152 -6.23 10.81 11.89
N GLY A 153 -6.34 9.49 12.10
CA GLY A 153 -7.19 8.91 13.12
C GLY A 153 -8.66 8.86 12.72
N ASP A 154 -9.02 9.24 11.49
CA ASP A 154 -10.38 9.18 10.96
C ASP A 154 -10.85 7.71 10.85
N ARG A 155 -12.11 7.48 11.20
CA ARG A 155 -12.71 6.14 11.28
C ARG A 155 -14.11 6.16 10.71
N ARG A 156 -14.50 5.08 10.05
CA ARG A 156 -15.84 4.91 9.51
C ARG A 156 -16.33 3.48 9.68
N LEU A 157 -17.37 3.32 10.49
CA LEU A 157 -18.11 2.08 10.66
C LEU A 157 -19.04 1.84 9.49
N LEU A 158 -19.10 0.61 9.03
CA LEU A 158 -19.93 0.15 7.93
C LEU A 158 -20.76 -1.05 8.41
N PRO A 159 -22.06 -1.10 8.15
CA PRO A 159 -22.84 -2.31 8.42
C PRO A 159 -22.25 -3.47 7.60
N PHE A 160 -22.34 -4.69 8.13
CA PHE A 160 -22.01 -5.85 7.31
C PHE A 160 -23.09 -6.06 6.23
N PRO A 161 -22.74 -6.37 4.98
CA PRO A 161 -23.71 -6.52 3.91
C PRO A 161 -24.69 -7.66 4.21
N LEU A 162 -25.97 -7.41 3.97
CA LEU A 162 -27.07 -8.37 4.20
C LEU A 162 -27.17 -9.36 3.05
N VAL A 163 -26.13 -10.16 2.86
CA VAL A 163 -26.03 -11.16 1.80
C VAL A 163 -25.97 -12.58 2.35
N ASP A 164 -26.62 -13.52 1.66
CA ASP A 164 -26.54 -14.93 2.02
C ASP A 164 -25.29 -15.61 1.44
N GLY A 165 -24.17 -15.46 2.14
CA GLY A 165 -22.93 -16.14 1.80
C GLY A 165 -21.95 -16.23 2.96
N LYS A 166 -20.95 -17.09 2.78
CA LYS A 166 -19.76 -17.10 3.63
C LYS A 166 -18.82 -15.99 3.16
N PHE A 167 -18.45 -15.10 4.06
CA PHE A 167 -17.42 -14.10 3.78
C PHE A 167 -16.08 -14.75 3.44
N LEU A 168 -15.46 -14.29 2.35
CA LEU A 168 -14.12 -14.70 1.95
C LEU A 168 -13.09 -13.62 2.26
N SER A 169 -13.28 -12.41 1.72
CA SER A 169 -12.35 -11.29 1.85
C SER A 169 -13.02 -9.95 1.53
N ALA A 170 -12.34 -8.84 1.81
CA ALA A 170 -12.76 -7.52 1.39
C ALA A 170 -11.57 -6.57 1.17
N THR A 171 -11.78 -5.54 0.37
CA THR A 171 -10.75 -4.58 -0.02
C THR A 171 -11.31 -3.17 0.06
N VAL A 172 -10.60 -2.27 0.72
CA VAL A 172 -10.92 -0.84 0.68
C VAL A 172 -10.24 -0.22 -0.53
N VAL A 173 -10.99 0.56 -1.30
CA VAL A 173 -10.50 1.23 -2.50
C VAL A 173 -10.77 2.73 -2.35
N PRO A 174 -9.76 3.54 -1.99
CA PRO A 174 -9.91 4.99 -1.89
C PRO A 174 -10.19 5.61 -3.26
N ALA A 175 -11.01 6.65 -3.30
CA ALA A 175 -11.20 7.45 -4.50
C ALA A 175 -9.91 8.25 -4.80
N ALA A 176 -9.55 8.36 -6.08
CA ALA A 176 -8.33 9.04 -6.49
C ALA A 176 -8.32 10.55 -6.13
N ALA A 177 -9.50 11.19 -6.13
CA ALA A 177 -9.64 12.63 -5.93
C ALA A 177 -9.85 13.04 -4.47
N ASP A 178 -10.40 12.15 -3.63
CA ASP A 178 -10.72 12.44 -2.24
C ASP A 178 -10.40 11.23 -1.35
N ARG A 179 -9.53 11.42 -0.37
CA ARG A 179 -9.18 10.38 0.62
C ARG A 179 -10.33 10.06 1.58
N ARG A 180 -11.35 10.92 1.68
CA ARG A 180 -12.55 10.69 2.51
C ARG A 180 -13.59 9.83 1.82
N SER A 181 -13.57 9.80 0.49
CA SER A 181 -14.41 8.94 -0.31
C SER A 181 -13.65 7.65 -0.65
N PHE A 182 -14.29 6.53 -0.39
CA PHE A 182 -13.81 5.19 -0.70
C PHE A 182 -14.96 4.26 -1.04
N ARG A 183 -14.61 3.11 -1.61
CA ARG A 183 -15.48 1.94 -1.75
C ARG A 183 -14.93 0.78 -0.94
N VAL A 184 -15.80 -0.14 -0.54
CA VAL A 184 -15.35 -1.44 -0.01
C VAL A 184 -15.93 -2.54 -0.89
N VAL A 185 -15.08 -3.34 -1.51
CA VAL A 185 -15.48 -4.52 -2.28
C VAL A 185 -15.39 -5.72 -1.35
N ALA A 186 -16.52 -6.35 -1.02
CA ALA A 186 -16.56 -7.55 -0.20
C ALA A 186 -16.97 -8.75 -1.06
N VAL A 187 -16.25 -9.87 -0.89
CA VAL A 187 -16.42 -11.10 -1.67
C VAL A 187 -16.91 -12.23 -0.77
N PHE A 188 -17.87 -12.99 -1.28
CA PHE A 188 -18.56 -14.06 -0.58
C PHE A 188 -18.62 -15.31 -1.44
N ALA A 189 -18.65 -16.47 -0.79
CA ALA A 189 -18.98 -17.74 -1.41
C ALA A 189 -20.37 -18.20 -0.96
N GLU A 190 -21.05 -18.93 -1.83
CA GLU A 190 -22.24 -19.71 -1.45
C GLU A 190 -21.91 -20.69 -0.32
N ARG A 191 -22.75 -20.77 0.71
CA ARG A 191 -22.47 -21.53 1.94
C ARG A 191 -22.44 -23.05 1.78
N ASN A 192 -23.16 -23.57 0.79
CA ASN A 192 -23.37 -25.01 0.67
C ASN A 192 -22.24 -25.66 -0.09
N THR A 193 -21.89 -25.10 -1.25
CA THR A 193 -20.95 -25.68 -2.19
C THR A 193 -19.60 -24.97 -2.19
N PHE A 194 -19.54 -23.71 -1.77
CA PHE A 194 -18.38 -22.83 -1.94
C PHE A 194 -17.87 -22.70 -3.38
N THR A 195 -18.63 -23.13 -4.38
CA THR A 195 -18.23 -23.09 -5.80
C THR A 195 -18.74 -21.84 -6.52
N SER A 196 -19.63 -21.08 -5.89
CA SER A 196 -20.16 -19.85 -6.46
C SER A 196 -19.76 -18.64 -5.63
N VAL A 197 -19.12 -17.67 -6.28
CA VAL A 197 -18.56 -16.46 -5.66
C VAL A 197 -19.36 -15.25 -6.11
N PHE A 198 -19.60 -14.30 -5.22
CA PHE A 198 -20.24 -13.04 -5.56
C PHE A 198 -19.67 -11.89 -4.76
N ALA A 199 -19.86 -10.67 -5.28
CA ALA A 199 -19.36 -9.44 -4.67
C ALA A 199 -20.50 -8.47 -4.32
N SER A 200 -20.29 -7.73 -3.24
CA SER A 200 -21.08 -6.55 -2.86
C SER A 200 -20.13 -5.38 -2.66
N VAL A 201 -20.54 -4.18 -3.10
CA VAL A 201 -19.74 -2.97 -3.07
C VAL A 201 -20.43 -1.93 -2.20
N TYR A 202 -19.72 -1.45 -1.18
CA TYR A 202 -20.13 -0.32 -0.38
C TYR A 202 -19.65 0.98 -1.01
N SER A 203 -20.51 2.00 -1.05
CA SER A 203 -20.13 3.37 -1.39
C SER A 203 -20.15 4.25 -0.16
N SER A 204 -19.02 4.86 0.17
CA SER A 204 -18.93 5.83 1.28
C SER A 204 -19.71 7.12 1.02
N ASP A 205 -19.95 7.50 -0.23
CA ASP A 205 -20.71 8.70 -0.57
C ASP A 205 -22.21 8.46 -0.34
N ALA A 206 -22.70 7.28 -0.73
CA ALA A 206 -24.11 6.90 -0.58
C ALA A 206 -24.44 6.28 0.80
N GLY A 207 -23.44 5.76 1.51
CA GLY A 207 -23.63 5.14 2.81
C GLY A 207 -24.26 3.75 2.77
N VAL A 208 -24.28 3.10 1.60
CA VAL A 208 -25.01 1.84 1.37
C VAL A 208 -24.19 0.81 0.60
N TRP A 209 -24.53 -0.47 0.81
CA TRP A 209 -24.07 -1.58 -0.02
C TRP A 209 -24.97 -1.71 -1.25
N SER A 210 -24.38 -2.11 -2.36
CA SER A 210 -25.12 -2.64 -3.51
C SER A 210 -25.73 -4.00 -3.17
N ASP A 211 -26.97 -4.25 -3.59
CA ASP A 211 -27.67 -5.50 -3.27
C ASP A 211 -26.93 -6.73 -3.80
N TYR A 212 -26.58 -6.77 -5.09
CA TYR A 212 -25.71 -7.80 -5.69
C TYR A 212 -25.10 -7.27 -6.99
N VAL A 213 -23.79 -7.47 -7.17
CA VAL A 213 -23.10 -6.84 -8.31
C VAL A 213 -22.72 -7.86 -9.39
N SER A 214 -22.21 -9.02 -8.99
CA SER A 214 -21.78 -10.07 -9.93
C SER A 214 -21.71 -11.41 -9.22
N ARG A 215 -22.03 -12.49 -9.93
CA ARG A 215 -21.86 -13.87 -9.48
C ARG A 215 -21.03 -14.66 -10.50
N LEU A 216 -20.11 -15.47 -10.02
CA LEU A 216 -19.22 -16.32 -10.80
C LEU A 216 -19.28 -17.73 -10.24
N SER A 217 -19.69 -18.69 -11.06
CA SER A 217 -19.63 -20.11 -10.72
C SER A 217 -18.32 -20.69 -11.19
N LEU A 218 -17.64 -21.41 -10.31
CA LEU A 218 -16.36 -22.07 -10.54
C LEU A 218 -16.54 -23.59 -10.41
N PRO A 219 -15.74 -24.40 -11.09
CA PRO A 219 -15.87 -25.85 -11.02
C PRO A 219 -15.26 -26.47 -9.75
N TRP A 220 -14.74 -25.66 -8.83
CA TRP A 220 -14.08 -26.08 -7.58
C TRP A 220 -14.49 -25.17 -6.41
N GLU A 221 -14.26 -25.65 -5.18
CA GLU A 221 -14.48 -24.87 -3.97
C GLU A 221 -13.48 -23.71 -3.85
N VAL A 222 -13.96 -22.56 -3.36
CA VAL A 222 -13.18 -21.32 -3.35
C VAL A 222 -12.74 -20.94 -1.96
N TRP A 223 -11.41 -20.83 -1.82
CA TRP A 223 -10.76 -20.30 -0.63
C TRP A 223 -9.82 -19.19 -1.04
N VAL A 224 -9.95 -18.02 -0.40
CA VAL A 224 -9.00 -16.91 -0.57
C VAL A 224 -7.82 -17.18 0.35
N LEU A 225 -6.63 -17.34 -0.25
CA LEU A 225 -5.42 -17.65 0.50
C LEU A 225 -4.70 -16.39 1.00
N ARG A 226 -4.89 -15.28 0.28
CA ARG A 226 -4.11 -14.05 0.46
C ARG A 226 -4.97 -12.79 0.55
N PRO A 227 -4.47 -11.74 1.22
CA PRO A 227 -4.99 -10.39 1.04
C PRO A 227 -5.02 -10.03 -0.45
N SER A 228 -6.01 -9.22 -0.81
CA SER A 228 -6.14 -8.72 -2.17
C SER A 228 -4.96 -7.87 -2.60
N VAL A 229 -4.80 -7.72 -3.92
CA VAL A 229 -3.98 -6.68 -4.53
C VAL A 229 -4.82 -5.80 -5.45
N LEU A 230 -4.68 -4.48 -5.32
CA LEU A 230 -5.24 -3.53 -6.28
C LEU A 230 -4.23 -3.29 -7.41
N ALA A 231 -4.57 -3.70 -8.63
CA ALA A 231 -3.76 -3.47 -9.82
C ALA A 231 -4.63 -2.85 -10.92
N GLY A 232 -4.22 -1.68 -11.42
CA GLY A 232 -5.01 -0.92 -12.38
C GLY A 232 -6.38 -0.55 -11.80
N ASN A 233 -7.44 -0.94 -12.50
CA ASN A 233 -8.83 -0.70 -12.10
C ASN A 233 -9.54 -1.97 -11.58
N ALA A 234 -8.78 -2.98 -11.13
CA ALA A 234 -9.36 -4.23 -10.64
C ALA A 234 -8.71 -4.70 -9.33
N VAL A 235 -9.52 -5.34 -8.50
CA VAL A 235 -9.07 -5.98 -7.27
C VAL A 235 -8.87 -7.47 -7.54
N HIS A 236 -7.74 -8.01 -7.10
CA HIS A 236 -7.33 -9.37 -7.39
C HIS A 236 -7.14 -10.14 -6.09
N TRP A 237 -7.63 -11.37 -6.01
CA TRP A 237 -7.40 -12.28 -4.87
C TRP A 237 -6.78 -13.58 -5.34
N PHE A 238 -5.74 -14.00 -4.63
CA PHE A 238 -5.13 -15.31 -4.84
C PHE A 238 -6.02 -16.39 -4.22
N LEU A 239 -6.54 -17.28 -5.05
CA LEU A 239 -7.37 -18.41 -4.66
C LEU A 239 -6.54 -19.68 -4.50
N ASP A 240 -7.14 -20.68 -3.85
CA ASP A 240 -6.61 -22.04 -3.87
C ASP A 240 -6.62 -22.64 -5.30
N GLY A 241 -5.74 -23.62 -5.54
CA GLY A 241 -5.61 -24.28 -6.84
C GLY A 241 -4.99 -23.42 -7.94
N TYR A 242 -4.17 -22.42 -7.59
CA TYR A 242 -3.44 -21.57 -8.54
C TYR A 242 -4.32 -20.71 -9.45
N ASN A 243 -5.38 -20.16 -8.88
CA ASN A 243 -6.32 -19.27 -9.56
C ASN A 243 -6.26 -17.86 -8.98
N VAL A 244 -6.59 -16.88 -9.80
CA VAL A 244 -6.74 -15.48 -9.39
C VAL A 244 -8.17 -15.06 -9.65
N LEU A 245 -8.90 -14.69 -8.60
CA LEU A 245 -10.18 -14.01 -8.72
C LEU A 245 -9.94 -12.54 -9.02
N MET A 246 -10.74 -11.97 -9.90
CA MET A 246 -10.69 -10.57 -10.28
C MET A 246 -12.06 -9.94 -10.10
N PHE A 247 -12.09 -8.71 -9.60
CA PHE A 247 -13.26 -7.85 -9.62
C PHE A 247 -12.89 -6.54 -10.30
N ASP A 248 -13.46 -6.31 -11.48
CA ASP A 248 -13.27 -5.07 -12.22
C ASP A 248 -14.13 -3.95 -11.61
N LEU A 249 -13.53 -2.83 -11.23
CA LEU A 249 -14.21 -1.78 -10.46
C LEU A 249 -15.16 -0.91 -11.30
N GLU A 250 -14.99 -0.90 -12.62
CA GLU A 250 -15.78 -0.10 -13.55
C GLU A 250 -16.99 -0.86 -14.07
N SER A 251 -16.77 -2.01 -14.69
CA SER A 251 -17.81 -2.92 -15.16
C SER A 251 -18.47 -3.68 -14.01
N GLN A 252 -17.84 -3.70 -12.83
CA GLN A 252 -18.38 -4.32 -11.63
C GLN A 252 -18.56 -5.85 -11.79
N LYS A 253 -17.74 -6.48 -12.62
CA LYS A 253 -17.84 -7.92 -12.93
C LYS A 253 -16.76 -8.74 -12.25
N LEU A 254 -17.13 -9.95 -11.85
CA LEU A 254 -16.20 -10.98 -11.42
C LEU A 254 -15.69 -11.76 -12.63
N GLY A 255 -14.40 -12.08 -12.60
CA GLY A 255 -13.76 -13.01 -13.51
C GLY A 255 -12.70 -13.81 -12.76
N PHE A 256 -12.12 -14.80 -13.42
CA PHE A 256 -10.95 -15.49 -12.90
C PHE A 256 -9.94 -15.74 -14.02
N SER A 257 -8.71 -16.03 -13.62
CA SER A 257 -7.65 -16.45 -14.52
C SER A 257 -6.75 -17.45 -13.80
N GLU A 258 -6.16 -18.37 -14.55
CA GLU A 258 -5.17 -19.29 -14.01
C GLU A 258 -3.78 -18.65 -13.95
N LEU A 259 -2.94 -19.18 -13.07
CA LEU A 259 -1.51 -18.87 -13.02
C LEU A 259 -0.73 -19.70 -14.04
N PRO A 260 0.49 -19.27 -14.44
CA PRO A 260 1.31 -20.03 -15.39
C PRO A 260 1.61 -21.44 -14.87
N LEU A 261 1.62 -22.43 -15.77
CA LEU A 261 1.86 -23.84 -15.46
C LEU A 261 3.19 -24.05 -14.73
N ASP A 262 4.25 -23.35 -15.14
CA ASP A 262 5.57 -23.43 -14.51
C ASP A 262 5.56 -23.02 -13.02
N ALA A 263 4.55 -22.26 -12.58
CA ALA A 263 4.36 -21.91 -11.17
C ALA A 263 3.60 -22.99 -10.37
N LYS A 264 3.02 -24.01 -11.05
CA LYS A 264 2.23 -25.11 -10.47
C LYS A 264 3.06 -26.37 -10.18
N ASP A 265 4.23 -26.54 -10.82
CA ASP A 265 4.98 -27.81 -10.94
C ASP A 265 5.85 -28.24 -9.73
N ASP A 266 5.67 -27.71 -8.53
CA ASP A 266 6.53 -28.02 -7.36
C ASP A 266 5.75 -28.71 -6.24
N GLU A 267 5.51 -30.02 -6.37
CA GLU A 267 4.71 -30.93 -5.51
C GLU A 267 5.02 -30.90 -3.99
N ASP A 268 6.09 -30.22 -3.55
CA ASP A 268 6.52 -30.24 -2.15
C ASP A 268 5.99 -29.03 -1.35
N PHE A 269 5.12 -29.35 -0.38
CA PHE A 269 4.49 -28.49 0.64
C PHE A 269 3.18 -27.80 0.20
N PRO A 270 2.18 -27.58 1.09
CA PRO A 270 1.04 -26.72 0.75
C PRO A 270 1.59 -25.37 0.32
N HIS A 271 1.49 -25.07 -0.97
CA HIS A 271 2.05 -23.93 -1.71
C HIS A 271 1.56 -22.55 -1.21
N ARG A 272 0.85 -22.55 -0.08
CA ARG A 272 0.62 -21.42 0.81
C ARG A 272 1.98 -20.83 1.15
N CYS A 273 2.32 -19.79 0.41
CA CYS A 273 3.37 -18.83 0.67
C CYS A 273 4.65 -18.77 -0.19
N ARG A 274 4.75 -19.51 -1.30
CA ARG A 274 5.82 -19.27 -2.29
C ARG A 274 5.43 -18.30 -3.41
N CYS A 275 4.14 -18.19 -3.68
CA CYS A 275 3.60 -17.32 -4.72
C CYS A 275 2.71 -16.22 -4.14
N GLN A 276 2.71 -15.07 -4.81
CA GLN A 276 1.91 -13.91 -4.42
C GLN A 276 1.67 -13.02 -5.64
N ILE A 277 0.41 -12.64 -5.87
CA ILE A 277 0.08 -11.57 -6.83
C ILE A 277 0.66 -10.24 -6.34
N ILE A 278 1.19 -9.45 -7.26
CA ILE A 278 1.80 -8.15 -6.99
C ILE A 278 1.30 -7.15 -8.04
N PRO A 279 1.24 -5.84 -7.73
CA PRO A 279 1.06 -4.86 -8.78
C PRO A 279 2.31 -4.83 -9.67
N ALA A 280 2.10 -4.75 -10.98
CA ALA A 280 3.14 -4.57 -11.98
C ALA A 280 3.09 -3.16 -12.59
N GLY A 281 4.05 -2.86 -13.46
CA GLY A 281 4.10 -1.58 -14.17
C GLY A 281 2.82 -1.31 -14.96
N ASP A 282 2.50 -0.02 -15.14
CA ASP A 282 1.37 0.45 -15.95
C ASP A 282 -0.02 -0.09 -15.52
N GLY A 283 -0.18 -0.40 -14.23
CA GLY A 283 -1.43 -0.92 -13.69
C GLY A 283 -1.71 -2.38 -14.04
N ARG A 284 -0.70 -3.11 -14.54
CA ARG A 284 -0.82 -4.54 -14.84
C ARG A 284 -0.75 -5.38 -13.57
N LEU A 285 -1.16 -6.64 -13.71
CA LEU A 285 -1.01 -7.64 -12.66
C LEU A 285 0.31 -8.39 -12.83
N GLY A 286 1.04 -8.56 -11.75
CA GLY A 286 2.24 -9.38 -11.68
C GLY A 286 2.07 -10.55 -10.71
N LEU A 287 3.02 -11.48 -10.78
CA LEU A 287 3.12 -12.63 -9.90
C LEU A 287 4.59 -12.80 -9.49
N ALA A 288 4.84 -12.84 -8.18
CA ALA A 288 6.13 -13.24 -7.63
C ALA A 288 6.07 -14.71 -7.21
N VAL A 289 7.06 -15.50 -7.61
CA VAL A 289 7.17 -16.93 -7.27
C VAL A 289 8.59 -17.23 -6.77
N ILE A 290 8.70 -17.85 -5.61
CA ILE A 290 9.98 -18.34 -5.08
C ILE A 290 10.21 -19.76 -5.58
N VAL A 291 11.32 -19.96 -6.29
CA VAL A 291 11.76 -21.27 -6.79
C VAL A 291 13.20 -21.50 -6.31
N GLY A 292 13.36 -22.39 -5.32
CA GLY A 292 14.64 -22.63 -4.66
C GLY A 292 15.25 -21.37 -4.04
N SER A 293 16.40 -20.94 -4.57
CA SER A 293 17.11 -19.72 -4.17
C SER A 293 16.84 -18.52 -5.07
N THR A 294 15.86 -18.63 -5.97
CA THR A 294 15.49 -17.57 -6.91
C THR A 294 14.07 -17.08 -6.66
N MET A 295 13.81 -15.85 -7.09
CA MET A 295 12.47 -15.29 -7.18
C MET A 295 12.20 -14.88 -8.62
N GLN A 296 11.22 -15.52 -9.22
CA GLN A 296 10.72 -15.21 -10.55
C GLN A 296 9.61 -14.16 -10.45
N LEU A 297 9.67 -13.16 -11.33
CA LEU A 297 8.67 -12.12 -11.46
C LEU A 297 8.03 -12.24 -12.85
N TRP A 298 6.76 -12.58 -12.85
CA TRP A 298 5.92 -12.74 -14.01
C TRP A 298 5.01 -11.53 -14.14
N GLU A 299 4.70 -11.14 -15.36
CA GLU A 299 3.70 -10.12 -15.66
C GLU A 299 2.64 -10.71 -16.57
N ARG A 300 1.39 -10.36 -16.29
CA ARG A 300 0.27 -10.71 -17.14
C ARG A 300 0.17 -9.70 -18.29
N GLU A 301 0.10 -10.20 -19.52
CA GLU A 301 -0.15 -9.35 -20.67
C GLU A 301 -1.60 -8.87 -20.72
N ILE A 302 -1.80 -7.72 -21.36
CA ILE A 302 -3.15 -7.17 -21.57
C ILE A 302 -3.78 -7.99 -22.69
N GLY A 303 -4.56 -9.00 -22.30
CA GLY A 303 -5.44 -9.76 -23.20
C GLY A 303 -6.90 -9.52 -22.82
N ASP A 304 -7.79 -9.66 -23.78
CA ASP A 304 -9.23 -9.69 -23.59
C ASP A 304 -9.65 -11.04 -22.97
N GLY A 305 -10.10 -11.02 -21.72
CA GLY A 305 -10.69 -12.19 -21.05
C GLY A 305 -9.68 -13.13 -20.35
N SER A 306 -9.98 -14.43 -20.41
CA SER A 306 -9.23 -15.52 -19.76
C SER A 306 -7.91 -15.86 -20.45
N ASP A 307 -7.70 -15.39 -21.68
CA ASP A 307 -6.61 -15.82 -22.58
C ASP A 307 -5.33 -14.99 -22.39
N ALA A 308 -5.33 -14.09 -21.41
CA ALA A 308 -4.16 -13.29 -21.06
C ALA A 308 -3.02 -14.19 -20.55
N THR A 309 -1.90 -14.17 -21.28
CA THR A 309 -0.72 -14.97 -20.99
C THR A 309 0.14 -14.32 -19.90
N TRP A 310 0.83 -15.17 -19.15
CA TRP A 310 1.82 -14.76 -18.17
C TRP A 310 3.22 -14.88 -18.79
N LEU A 311 4.01 -13.82 -18.68
CA LEU A 311 5.39 -13.80 -19.18
C LEU A 311 6.38 -13.59 -18.05
N LEU A 312 7.39 -14.46 -17.97
CA LEU A 312 8.51 -14.28 -17.07
C LEU A 312 9.31 -13.06 -17.52
N ARG A 313 9.29 -11.99 -16.71
CA ARG A 313 10.02 -10.75 -17.01
C ARG A 313 11.39 -10.71 -16.37
N ARG A 314 11.53 -11.29 -15.17
CA ARG A 314 12.78 -11.20 -14.41
C ARG A 314 12.93 -12.39 -13.46
N THR A 315 14.17 -12.84 -13.31
CA THR A 315 14.57 -13.80 -12.26
C THR A 315 15.62 -13.14 -11.38
N LEU A 316 15.37 -13.16 -10.08
CA LEU A 316 16.22 -12.55 -9.06
C LEU A 316 16.89 -13.64 -8.23
N GLN A 317 18.19 -13.53 -8.02
CA GLN A 317 18.89 -14.37 -7.04
C GLN A 317 18.63 -13.81 -5.64
N LEU A 318 18.21 -14.66 -4.70
CA LEU A 318 17.94 -14.27 -3.31
C LEU A 318 19.21 -14.31 -2.43
N ASN A 319 20.39 -14.22 -3.05
CA ASN A 319 21.70 -14.21 -2.38
C ASN A 319 22.00 -12.91 -1.62
N PHE A 320 21.17 -11.89 -1.78
CA PHE A 320 21.21 -10.66 -1.00
C PHE A 320 20.71 -10.85 0.45
N LEU A 321 20.05 -11.98 0.75
CA LEU A 321 19.69 -12.32 2.11
C LEU A 321 20.91 -12.84 2.86
N PRO A 322 20.99 -12.65 4.20
CA PRO A 322 22.05 -13.25 5.00
C PRO A 322 22.13 -14.77 4.79
N LEU A 323 23.34 -15.35 4.85
CA LEU A 323 23.54 -16.81 4.77
C LEU A 323 22.69 -17.57 5.80
N GLU A 324 22.49 -16.98 6.99
CA GLU A 324 21.66 -17.55 8.05
C GLU A 324 20.17 -17.65 7.66
N ALA A 325 19.74 -16.90 6.64
CA ALA A 325 18.40 -16.94 6.05
C ALA A 325 18.26 -18.03 4.95
N GLU A 326 19.25 -18.92 4.81
CA GLU A 326 19.15 -20.10 3.97
C GLU A 326 17.99 -21.02 4.40
N GLY A 327 17.48 -21.79 3.44
CA GLY A 327 16.29 -22.61 3.61
C GLY A 327 15.00 -21.89 3.20
N ARG A 328 13.92 -22.15 3.95
CA ARG A 328 12.54 -21.78 3.59
C ARG A 328 12.35 -20.27 3.59
N LYS A 329 11.79 -19.77 2.49
CA LYS A 329 11.43 -18.36 2.29
C LYS A 329 9.98 -18.29 1.88
N LEU A 330 9.24 -17.34 2.46
CA LEU A 330 7.82 -17.18 2.23
C LEU A 330 7.52 -15.73 1.90
N ILE A 331 6.82 -15.48 0.79
CA ILE A 331 6.22 -14.16 0.57
C ILE A 331 5.03 -14.07 1.51
N VAL A 332 4.92 -13.02 2.31
CA VAL A 332 3.89 -12.91 3.36
C VAL A 332 3.14 -11.58 3.36
N GLY A 333 3.51 -10.66 2.46
CA GLY A 333 2.80 -9.40 2.29
C GLY A 333 3.30 -8.62 1.07
N VAL A 334 2.45 -7.73 0.56
CA VAL A 334 2.75 -6.88 -0.60
C VAL A 334 2.51 -5.43 -0.21
N ALA A 335 3.52 -4.60 -0.36
CA ALA A 335 3.41 -3.15 -0.24
C ALA A 335 3.13 -2.59 -1.63
N GLU A 336 1.84 -2.57 -1.98
CA GLU A 336 1.37 -2.25 -3.34
C GLU A 336 1.91 -0.92 -3.85
N GLU A 337 2.02 0.07 -2.96
CA GLU A 337 2.39 1.43 -3.31
C GLU A 337 3.91 1.65 -3.44
N ASN A 338 4.72 0.69 -3.00
CA ASN A 338 6.18 0.80 -2.91
C ASN A 338 6.92 -0.24 -3.75
N SER A 339 6.22 -0.94 -4.64
CA SER A 339 6.75 -2.03 -5.46
C SER A 339 7.59 -3.04 -4.64
N SER A 340 7.14 -3.32 -3.40
CA SER A 340 7.92 -4.06 -2.41
C SER A 340 7.14 -5.24 -1.87
N ILE A 341 7.84 -6.29 -1.50
CA ILE A 341 7.26 -7.48 -0.86
C ILE A 341 7.87 -7.67 0.53
N LEU A 342 7.09 -8.31 1.40
CA LEU A 342 7.58 -8.83 2.67
C LEU A 342 7.90 -10.31 2.50
N LEU A 343 9.15 -10.65 2.79
CA LEU A 343 9.71 -11.98 2.70
C LEU A 343 10.07 -12.46 4.10
N TRP A 344 9.37 -13.48 4.58
CA TRP A 344 9.72 -14.15 5.83
C TRP A 344 10.79 -15.21 5.57
N THR A 345 11.77 -15.27 6.48
CA THR A 345 12.79 -16.31 6.56
C THR A 345 12.95 -16.75 8.02
N ARG A 346 13.73 -17.82 8.26
CA ARG A 346 14.00 -18.31 9.62
C ARG A 346 14.59 -17.25 10.56
N VAL A 347 15.34 -16.28 10.02
CA VAL A 347 16.00 -15.23 10.82
C VAL A 347 15.19 -13.94 10.90
N GLY A 348 14.02 -13.87 10.27
CA GLY A 348 13.07 -12.78 10.42
C GLY A 348 12.45 -12.29 9.12
N LEU A 349 11.78 -11.14 9.23
CA LEU A 349 11.03 -10.54 8.13
C LEU A 349 11.87 -9.50 7.39
N PHE A 350 11.99 -9.65 6.08
CA PHE A 350 12.71 -8.76 5.19
C PHE A 350 11.73 -8.05 4.26
N MET A 351 11.96 -6.76 4.05
CA MET A 351 11.34 -6.03 2.96
C MET A 351 12.28 -6.01 1.78
N VAL A 352 11.77 -6.37 0.60
CA VAL A 352 12.53 -6.38 -0.66
C VAL A 352 11.84 -5.45 -1.65
N HIS A 353 12.55 -4.39 -2.07
CA HIS A 353 12.10 -3.49 -3.12
C HIS A 353 12.41 -4.10 -4.49
N LEU A 354 11.39 -4.46 -5.27
CA LEU A 354 11.56 -5.28 -6.48
C LEU A 354 12.29 -4.56 -7.61
N LYS A 355 12.10 -3.24 -7.73
CA LYS A 355 12.79 -2.40 -8.74
C LYS A 355 14.29 -2.24 -8.44
N PHE A 356 14.63 -1.73 -7.26
CA PHE A 356 16.00 -1.38 -6.89
C PHE A 356 16.78 -2.51 -6.20
N LEU A 357 16.12 -3.64 -5.90
CA LEU A 357 16.70 -4.76 -5.15
C LEU A 357 17.29 -4.36 -3.80
N GLN A 358 16.71 -3.34 -3.19
CA GLN A 358 17.07 -2.93 -1.84
C GLN A 358 16.38 -3.83 -0.83
N VAL A 359 17.15 -4.32 0.13
CA VAL A 359 16.69 -5.31 1.12
C VAL A 359 16.99 -4.77 2.50
N ARG A 360 16.01 -4.88 3.39
CA ARG A 360 16.18 -4.53 4.80
C ARG A 360 15.39 -5.47 5.69
N LYS A 361 15.96 -5.83 6.83
CA LYS A 361 15.23 -6.54 7.88
C LYS A 361 14.29 -5.56 8.57
N VAL A 362 12.99 -5.87 8.60
CA VAL A 362 11.96 -5.00 9.17
C VAL A 362 11.38 -5.57 10.46
N TYR A 363 11.53 -6.86 10.72
CA TYR A 363 10.99 -7.48 11.91
C TYR A 363 11.73 -8.76 12.34
N GLY A 364 11.48 -9.18 13.57
CA GLY A 364 12.00 -10.42 14.14
C GLY A 364 11.38 -11.68 13.55
N GLU A 365 11.50 -12.80 14.27
CA GLU A 365 11.24 -14.15 13.75
C GLU A 365 9.77 -14.58 13.73
N ILE A 366 8.84 -13.74 14.22
CA ILE A 366 7.42 -14.12 14.29
C ILE A 366 6.92 -14.49 12.90
N SER A 367 6.43 -15.72 12.76
CA SER A 367 5.81 -16.20 11.54
C SER A 367 4.30 -16.12 11.67
N VAL A 368 3.68 -15.32 10.81
CA VAL A 368 2.23 -15.28 10.63
C VAL A 368 1.93 -15.47 9.15
N ASP A 369 0.71 -15.92 8.85
CA ASP A 369 0.32 -16.23 7.48
C ASP A 369 0.37 -15.00 6.56
N ASN A 370 -0.08 -13.85 7.07
CA ASN A 370 -0.19 -12.61 6.29
C ASN A 370 0.18 -11.39 7.12
N TYR A 371 0.97 -10.53 6.50
CA TYR A 371 1.29 -9.17 6.91
C TYR A 371 0.60 -8.18 5.97
N TYR A 372 0.15 -7.05 6.49
CA TYR A 372 -0.54 -6.00 5.75
C TYR A 372 0.31 -4.73 5.77
N PRO A 373 1.22 -4.56 4.80
CA PRO A 373 1.98 -3.33 4.63
C PRO A 373 1.10 -2.09 4.61
N TYR A 374 1.57 -1.04 5.28
CA TYR A 374 0.90 0.24 5.35
C TYR A 374 1.87 1.36 4.94
N SER A 375 1.46 2.09 3.90
CA SER A 375 2.17 3.24 3.36
C SER A 375 1.22 4.44 3.33
N SER A 376 1.76 5.64 3.62
CA SER A 376 1.04 6.90 3.45
C SER A 376 1.99 8.08 3.45
N PHE A 377 1.70 9.08 2.62
CA PHE A 377 2.26 10.44 2.70
C PHE A 377 1.73 11.26 3.86
#